data_AF-A0A1Y5K4F4-F1
#
_entry.id   AF-A0A1Y5K4F4-F1
#
_cell.length_a   1.000
_cell.length_b   1.000
_cell.length_c   1.000
_cell.angle_alpha   90.00
_cell.angle_beta   90.00
_cell.angle_gamma   90.00
#
_symmetry.space_group_name_H-M   'P 1'
#
loop_
_entity.id
_entity.type
_entity.pdbx_description
1 polymer ?
#
loop_
_entity_poly.entity_id
_entity_poly.type
_entity_poly.pdbx_seq_one_letter_code
_entity_poly.pdbx_strand_id
1 'polypeptide(L)'
;MTNKVIPFMVVLILQLISYQTLSSEQPLLLTTESDKLLNLSAYKPKQPVYLKFWATWCKPCMEQMPHFQNAYTKFGKKITFIAINIDLNDDTAAVKKVKQRFNLSMAMMTDHTGKVAKYYEFIGTPFHVLLDKTGKVVFQGHKADKALDNTLKLLSHDGVVPQGQLIDKKDNPVTSPLVIPPKGNKAVLFTATWCDWYLADTRPEMAESCISAQQQMNKLAKQGVDIEAIISQLWTDEAAVSEYKDKFNVTHPLTIDHGNDLFISNEVRNVPSLLLYKDGKLVKRITDFSSPINIQVGQ
;
A
#
# COMPACT_ATOMS: atom_id res chain seq x y z
N MET A 1 -54.68 -61.04 24.28
CA MET A 1 -53.47 -60.87 25.12
C MET A 1 -52.47 -60.03 24.35
N THR A 2 -52.19 -58.87 24.93
CA THR A 2 -51.21 -57.83 24.60
C THR A 2 -50.06 -58.21 23.66
N ASN A 3 -49.90 -57.47 22.56
CA ASN A 3 -48.57 -57.22 22.02
C ASN A 3 -48.42 -55.81 21.46
N LYS A 4 -47.25 -55.26 21.76
CA LYS A 4 -46.94 -53.85 22.03
C LYS A 4 -46.79 -53.00 20.76
N VAL A 5 -47.32 -51.78 20.83
CA VAL A 5 -46.93 -50.66 19.97
C VAL A 5 -45.60 -50.12 20.50
N ILE A 6 -44.56 -50.13 19.68
CA ILE A 6 -43.30 -49.40 19.93
C ILE A 6 -43.34 -48.18 19.01
N PRO A 7 -43.39 -46.94 19.52
CA PRO A 7 -43.29 -45.77 18.67
C PRO A 7 -41.82 -45.57 18.27
N PHE A 8 -41.59 -45.41 16.98
CA PHE A 8 -40.29 -45.06 16.40
C PHE A 8 -39.92 -43.64 16.86
N MET A 9 -39.10 -43.54 17.89
CA MET A 9 -38.55 -42.28 18.38
C MET A 9 -37.41 -41.88 17.43
N VAL A 10 -37.74 -41.07 16.41
CA VAL A 10 -36.74 -40.42 15.55
C VAL A 10 -36.05 -39.34 16.39
N VAL A 11 -34.93 -39.70 17.02
CA VAL A 11 -34.02 -38.74 17.64
C VAL A 11 -33.25 -38.07 16.50
N LEU A 12 -33.78 -36.94 16.02
CA LEU A 12 -33.08 -36.05 15.11
C LEU A 12 -31.96 -35.36 15.90
N ILE A 13 -30.77 -35.96 15.90
CA ILE A 13 -29.56 -35.32 16.43
C ILE A 13 -29.23 -34.16 15.49
N LEU A 14 -29.69 -32.94 15.84
CA LEU A 14 -29.12 -31.71 15.29
C LEU A 14 -27.65 -31.66 15.76
N GLN A 15 -26.75 -32.15 14.91
CA GLN A 15 -25.35 -31.78 15.03
C GLN A 15 -25.26 -30.28 14.79
N LEU A 16 -25.15 -29.52 15.88
CA LEU A 16 -24.63 -28.16 15.85
C LEU A 16 -23.20 -28.25 15.30
N ILE A 17 -23.08 -28.20 13.99
CA ILE A 17 -21.81 -27.88 13.33
C ILE A 17 -21.56 -26.43 13.71
N SER A 18 -20.82 -26.24 14.80
CA SER A 18 -20.18 -24.97 15.11
C SER A 18 -19.30 -24.63 13.91
N TYR A 19 -19.83 -23.81 13.00
CA TYR A 19 -19.07 -23.07 12.01
C TYR A 19 -18.13 -22.16 12.79
N GLN A 20 -16.99 -22.69 13.20
CA GLN A 20 -15.84 -21.85 13.47
C GLN A 20 -15.55 -21.18 12.13
N THR A 21 -15.86 -19.89 12.04
CA THR A 21 -15.39 -19.04 10.97
C THR A 21 -13.87 -19.11 11.00
N LEU A 22 -13.27 -19.98 10.19
CA LEU A 22 -11.90 -19.81 9.77
C LEU A 22 -11.87 -18.45 9.06
N SER A 23 -11.48 -17.41 9.79
CA SER A 23 -11.03 -16.16 9.19
C SER A 23 -9.81 -16.55 8.35
N SER A 24 -10.00 -16.87 7.07
CA SER A 24 -8.87 -17.02 6.16
C SER A 24 -8.29 -15.62 6.01
N GLU A 25 -7.14 -15.39 6.65
CA GLU A 25 -6.35 -14.19 6.39
C GLU A 25 -6.19 -14.05 4.88
N GLN A 26 -6.52 -12.86 4.37
CA GLN A 26 -6.39 -12.55 2.96
C GLN A 26 -4.95 -12.80 2.52
N PRO A 27 -4.72 -13.43 1.35
CA PRO A 27 -3.37 -13.75 0.91
C PRO A 27 -2.54 -12.48 0.68
N LEU A 28 -1.29 -12.49 1.16
CA LEU A 28 -0.32 -11.41 0.99
C LEU A 28 0.56 -11.72 -0.21
N LEU A 29 0.13 -11.31 -1.39
CA LEU A 29 0.77 -11.72 -2.65
C LEU A 29 1.86 -10.73 -3.08
N LEU A 30 3.02 -11.28 -3.43
CA LEU A 30 4.14 -10.59 -4.08
C LEU A 30 4.40 -11.23 -5.44
N THR A 31 4.70 -10.41 -6.44
CA THR A 31 5.11 -10.89 -7.77
C THR A 31 6.62 -10.84 -7.88
N THR A 32 7.24 -11.96 -8.27
CA THR A 32 8.69 -12.03 -8.51
C THR A 32 9.04 -11.49 -9.90
N GLU A 33 10.33 -11.25 -10.16
CA GLU A 33 10.83 -10.82 -11.49
C GLU A 33 10.55 -11.80 -12.64
N SER A 34 10.08 -13.01 -12.33
CA SER A 34 9.66 -14.04 -13.30
C SER A 34 8.13 -14.19 -13.38
N ASP A 35 7.39 -13.20 -12.90
CA ASP A 35 5.92 -13.13 -12.84
C ASP A 35 5.26 -14.26 -12.03
N LYS A 36 6.02 -14.87 -11.12
CA LYS A 36 5.49 -15.86 -10.18
C LYS A 36 4.95 -15.18 -8.94
N LEU A 37 3.80 -15.65 -8.46
CA LEU A 37 3.20 -15.21 -7.21
C LEU A 37 3.81 -15.95 -6.01
N LEU A 38 4.22 -15.19 -5.01
CA LEU A 38 4.61 -15.67 -3.69
C LEU A 38 3.56 -15.18 -2.68
N ASN A 39 2.97 -16.10 -1.91
CA ASN A 39 2.12 -15.73 -0.79
C ASN A 39 2.94 -15.63 0.50
N LEU A 40 3.18 -14.40 0.96
CA LEU A 40 3.95 -14.11 2.16
C LEU A 40 3.26 -14.62 3.44
N SER A 41 1.92 -14.62 3.50
CA SER A 41 1.21 -15.13 4.70
C SER A 41 1.33 -16.65 4.86
N ALA A 42 1.59 -17.38 3.76
CA ALA A 42 1.86 -18.82 3.79
C ALA A 42 3.37 -19.14 3.92
N TYR A 43 4.23 -18.12 3.87
CA TYR A 43 5.68 -18.31 3.88
C TYR A 43 6.18 -18.65 5.29
N LYS A 44 6.83 -19.81 5.42
CA LYS A 44 7.50 -20.22 6.66
C LYS A 44 9.02 -19.98 6.52
N PRO A 45 9.56 -18.89 7.09
CA PRO A 45 10.98 -18.58 6.96
C PRO A 45 11.85 -19.68 7.57
N LYS A 46 12.90 -20.09 6.86
CA LYS A 46 13.98 -20.93 7.42
C LYS A 46 15.11 -20.11 8.04
N GLN A 47 15.18 -18.84 7.65
CA GLN A 47 16.17 -17.85 8.06
C GLN A 47 15.43 -16.56 8.39
N PRO A 48 16.02 -15.66 9.20
CA PRO A 48 15.49 -14.30 9.34
C PRO A 48 15.31 -13.64 7.96
N VAL A 49 14.36 -12.73 7.86
CA VAL A 49 13.99 -12.07 6.60
C VAL A 49 14.16 -10.57 6.75
N TYR A 50 14.80 -9.93 5.77
CA TYR A 50 14.85 -8.48 5.64
C TYR A 50 14.06 -8.06 4.40
N LEU A 51 12.95 -7.36 4.64
CA LEU A 51 12.14 -6.71 3.63
C LEU A 51 12.51 -5.21 3.56
N LYS A 52 12.84 -4.71 2.37
CA LYS A 52 13.01 -3.27 2.11
C LYS A 52 11.92 -2.82 1.14
N PHE A 53 10.98 -2.02 1.61
CA PHE A 53 9.95 -1.37 0.78
C PHE A 53 10.51 -0.11 0.15
N TRP A 54 10.29 0.05 -1.16
CA TRP A 54 10.88 1.13 -1.94
C TRP A 54 10.06 1.44 -3.19
N ALA A 55 10.36 2.56 -3.84
CA ALA A 55 9.82 2.95 -5.13
C ALA A 55 10.93 3.51 -6.02
N THR A 56 10.80 3.46 -7.34
CA THR A 56 11.90 3.86 -8.26
C THR A 56 12.13 5.37 -8.26
N TRP A 57 11.09 6.15 -7.94
CA TRP A 57 11.13 7.60 -7.77
C TRP A 57 11.58 8.05 -6.37
N CYS A 58 11.71 7.14 -5.42
CA CYS A 58 12.11 7.48 -4.05
C CYS A 58 13.63 7.72 -3.98
N LYS A 59 14.04 9.00 -3.99
CA LYS A 59 15.45 9.41 -3.88
C LYS A 59 16.17 8.82 -2.64
N PRO A 60 15.64 8.90 -1.40
CA PRO A 60 16.30 8.27 -0.26
C PRO A 60 16.44 6.75 -0.38
N CYS A 61 15.50 6.09 -1.08
CA CYS A 61 15.61 4.66 -1.36
C CYS A 61 16.82 4.34 -2.23
N MET A 62 17.05 5.16 -3.27
CA MET A 62 18.20 5.06 -4.17
C MET A 62 19.52 5.28 -3.42
N GLU A 63 19.57 6.30 -2.56
CA GLU A 63 20.72 6.58 -1.70
C GLU A 63 21.05 5.41 -0.76
N GLN A 64 20.04 4.66 -0.32
CA GLN A 64 20.22 3.47 0.54
C GLN A 64 20.45 2.16 -0.24
N MET A 65 20.42 2.14 -1.57
CA MET A 65 20.64 0.89 -2.34
C MET A 65 22.06 0.32 -2.18
N PRO A 66 23.14 1.12 -2.22
CA PRO A 66 24.50 0.61 -1.97
C PRO A 66 24.67 -0.02 -0.58
N HIS A 67 24.08 0.58 0.46
CA HIS A 67 24.08 0.01 1.81
C HIS A 67 23.36 -1.34 1.83
N PHE A 68 22.17 -1.42 1.23
CA PHE A 68 21.38 -2.65 1.17
C PHE A 68 22.12 -3.78 0.44
N GLN A 69 22.79 -3.49 -0.67
CA GLN A 69 23.64 -4.46 -1.38
C GLN A 69 24.83 -4.92 -0.53
N ASN A 70 25.51 -4.01 0.16
CA ASN A 70 26.62 -4.37 1.06
C ASN A 70 26.15 -5.27 2.22
N ALA A 71 24.99 -4.97 2.80
CA ALA A 71 24.37 -5.81 3.82
C ALA A 71 24.03 -7.21 3.28
N TYR A 72 23.47 -7.29 2.06
CA TYR A 72 23.23 -8.56 1.39
C TYR A 72 24.53 -9.35 1.15
N THR A 73 25.61 -8.72 0.69
CA THR A 73 26.91 -9.40 0.51
C THR A 73 27.42 -10.00 1.82
N LYS A 74 27.24 -9.31 2.95
CA LYS A 74 27.70 -9.76 4.26
C LYS A 74 26.80 -10.84 4.87
N PHE A 75 25.48 -10.70 4.76
CA PHE A 75 24.52 -11.48 5.55
C PHE A 75 23.58 -12.35 4.71
N GLY A 76 23.57 -12.23 3.38
CA GLY A 76 22.62 -12.91 2.48
C GLY A 76 22.68 -14.44 2.47
N LYS A 77 23.73 -15.04 3.05
CA LYS A 77 23.82 -16.49 3.29
C LYS A 77 23.05 -16.95 4.54
N LYS A 78 22.77 -16.03 5.47
CA LYS A 78 22.17 -16.28 6.78
C LYS A 78 20.82 -15.58 6.99
N ILE A 79 20.53 -14.57 6.17
CA ILE A 79 19.30 -13.78 6.19
C ILE A 79 18.79 -13.73 4.75
N THR A 80 17.48 -13.90 4.57
CA THR A 80 16.81 -13.72 3.28
C THR A 80 16.54 -12.24 3.05
N PHE A 81 17.04 -11.66 1.96
CA PHE A 81 16.80 -10.26 1.60
C PHE A 81 15.79 -10.18 0.45
N ILE A 82 14.79 -9.32 0.59
CA ILE A 82 13.78 -9.04 -0.45
C ILE A 82 13.59 -7.53 -0.54
N ALA A 83 13.86 -6.97 -1.73
CA ALA A 83 13.45 -5.60 -2.04
C ALA A 83 12.05 -5.62 -2.64
N ILE A 84 11.09 -4.98 -1.95
CA ILE A 84 9.67 -4.93 -2.34
C ILE A 84 9.37 -3.56 -2.95
N ASN A 85 9.14 -3.52 -4.26
CA ASN A 85 8.59 -2.35 -4.91
C ASN A 85 7.11 -2.21 -4.53
N ILE A 86 6.67 -1.02 -4.13
CA ILE A 86 5.29 -0.77 -3.67
C ILE A 86 4.28 -0.54 -4.81
N ASP A 87 4.73 -0.55 -6.06
CA ASP A 87 3.89 -0.41 -7.25
C ASP A 87 3.02 0.86 -7.29
N LEU A 88 3.49 1.95 -6.66
CA LEU A 88 2.86 3.26 -6.77
C LEU A 88 3.62 4.09 -7.80
N ASN A 89 2.95 4.52 -8.86
CA ASN A 89 3.54 5.26 -9.99
C ASN A 89 4.71 4.52 -10.64
N ASP A 90 4.82 3.20 -10.51
CA ASP A 90 5.98 2.44 -10.98
C ASP A 90 5.59 1.44 -12.07
N ASP A 91 6.61 0.93 -12.75
CA ASP A 91 6.48 -0.14 -13.71
C ASP A 91 7.66 -1.12 -13.63
N THR A 92 7.48 -2.31 -14.20
CA THR A 92 8.49 -3.38 -14.21
C THR A 92 9.80 -2.96 -14.87
N ALA A 93 9.76 -2.09 -15.89
CA ALA A 93 10.96 -1.64 -16.60
C ALA A 93 11.79 -0.69 -15.73
N ALA A 94 11.15 0.24 -15.01
CA ALA A 94 11.78 1.13 -14.05
C ALA A 94 12.41 0.32 -12.89
N VAL A 95 11.71 -0.69 -12.39
CA VAL A 95 12.24 -1.59 -11.35
C VAL A 95 13.50 -2.30 -11.82
N LYS A 96 13.47 -2.88 -13.04
CA LYS A 96 14.62 -3.55 -13.64
C LYS A 96 15.81 -2.61 -13.85
N LYS A 97 15.57 -1.37 -14.28
CA LYS A 97 16.62 -0.34 -14.42
C LYS A 97 17.31 -0.05 -13.10
N VAL A 98 16.57 0.04 -11.99
CA VAL A 98 17.16 0.24 -10.66
C VAL A 98 18.02 -0.97 -10.25
N LYS A 99 17.52 -2.19 -10.45
CA LYS A 99 18.30 -3.42 -10.17
C LYS A 99 19.67 -3.39 -10.86
N GLN A 100 19.66 -3.07 -12.14
CA GLN A 100 20.86 -2.99 -12.97
C GLN A 100 21.78 -1.84 -12.54
N ARG A 101 21.23 -0.64 -12.34
CA ARG A 101 21.99 0.56 -11.93
C ARG A 101 22.81 0.33 -10.67
N PHE A 102 22.26 -0.38 -9.70
CA PHE A 102 22.91 -0.62 -8.41
C PHE A 102 23.53 -2.02 -8.28
N ASN A 103 23.54 -2.83 -9.35
CA ASN A 103 24.01 -4.21 -9.34
C ASN A 103 23.43 -5.05 -8.20
N LEU A 104 22.13 -4.90 -7.96
CA LEU A 104 21.45 -5.56 -6.85
C LEU A 104 21.32 -7.07 -7.09
N SER A 105 21.78 -7.84 -6.11
CA SER A 105 21.92 -9.31 -6.24
C SER A 105 20.82 -10.09 -5.50
N MET A 106 20.10 -9.44 -4.58
CA MET A 106 19.01 -10.06 -3.84
C MET A 106 17.72 -10.16 -4.68
N ALA A 107 16.74 -10.89 -4.16
CA ALA A 107 15.43 -11.00 -4.80
C ALA A 107 14.72 -9.65 -4.81
N MET A 108 14.10 -9.33 -5.95
CA MET A 108 13.22 -8.18 -6.09
C MET A 108 11.80 -8.67 -6.38
N MET A 109 10.83 -8.05 -5.73
CA MET A 109 9.42 -8.39 -5.87
C MET A 109 8.58 -7.11 -5.90
N THR A 110 7.37 -7.22 -6.43
CA THR A 110 6.43 -6.10 -6.53
C THR A 110 5.15 -6.44 -5.81
N ASP A 111 4.65 -5.51 -4.99
CA ASP A 111 3.34 -5.61 -4.33
C ASP A 111 2.25 -4.90 -5.16
N HIS A 112 1.79 -5.56 -6.23
CA HIS A 112 0.68 -5.05 -7.05
C HIS A 112 -0.65 -4.94 -6.29
N THR A 113 -0.75 -5.54 -5.10
CA THR A 113 -1.98 -5.54 -4.30
C THR A 113 -1.99 -4.42 -3.26
N GLY A 114 -0.84 -3.84 -2.93
CA GLY A 114 -0.67 -2.90 -1.81
C GLY A 114 -0.96 -3.50 -0.43
N LYS A 115 -1.41 -4.78 -0.37
CA LYS A 115 -1.82 -5.43 0.88
C LYS A 115 -0.60 -5.79 1.73
N VAL A 116 0.55 -6.03 1.11
CA VAL A 116 1.79 -6.33 1.85
C VAL A 116 2.30 -5.06 2.52
N ALA A 117 2.34 -3.95 1.79
CA ALA A 117 2.66 -2.65 2.38
C ALA A 117 1.69 -2.31 3.52
N LYS A 118 0.38 -2.45 3.31
CA LYS A 118 -0.65 -2.24 4.34
C LYS A 118 -0.43 -3.12 5.58
N TYR A 119 -0.15 -4.41 5.39
CA TYR A 119 0.03 -5.36 6.48
C TYR A 119 1.15 -4.96 7.45
N TYR A 120 2.21 -4.34 6.94
CA TYR A 120 3.33 -3.84 7.75
C TYR A 120 3.15 -2.39 8.21
N GLU A 121 1.93 -1.85 8.16
CA GLU A 121 1.56 -0.50 8.60
C GLU A 121 2.46 0.58 7.94
N PHE A 122 2.80 0.34 6.68
CA PHE A 122 3.71 1.19 5.91
C PHE A 122 3.11 2.59 5.68
N ILE A 123 3.85 3.64 6.06
CA ILE A 123 3.46 5.05 5.86
C ILE A 123 4.45 5.83 4.98
N GLY A 124 5.50 5.20 4.44
CA GLY A 124 6.53 5.93 3.70
C GLY A 124 7.72 5.09 3.26
N THR A 125 8.25 5.34 2.07
CA THR A 125 9.50 4.71 1.60
C THR A 125 10.73 5.56 1.98
N PRO A 126 11.95 5.02 2.05
CA PRO A 126 12.27 3.61 2.25
C PRO A 126 11.72 3.12 3.59
N PHE A 127 11.34 1.85 3.67
CA PHE A 127 10.94 1.22 4.93
C PHE A 127 11.55 -0.16 5.06
N HIS A 128 12.12 -0.45 6.21
CA HIS A 128 12.86 -1.66 6.53
C HIS A 128 12.07 -2.46 7.54
N VAL A 129 11.84 -3.74 7.26
CA VAL A 129 11.22 -4.68 8.18
C VAL A 129 12.15 -5.87 8.34
N LEU A 130 12.51 -6.22 9.58
CA LEU A 130 13.20 -7.46 9.89
C LEU A 130 12.27 -8.43 10.59
N LEU A 131 12.22 -9.65 10.07
CA LEU A 131 11.53 -10.79 10.67
C LEU A 131 12.56 -11.77 11.23
N ASP A 132 12.28 -12.34 12.40
CA ASP A 132 13.06 -13.47 12.91
C ASP A 132 12.68 -14.80 12.21
N LYS A 133 13.30 -15.92 12.62
CA LYS A 133 13.03 -17.25 12.04
C LYS A 133 11.61 -17.77 12.30
N THR A 134 10.87 -17.17 13.22
CA THR A 134 9.47 -17.50 13.49
C THR A 134 8.50 -16.67 12.64
N GLY A 135 9.02 -15.69 11.89
CA GLY A 135 8.22 -14.75 11.10
C GLY A 135 7.76 -13.52 11.89
N LYS A 136 8.22 -13.34 13.13
CA LYS A 136 7.85 -12.19 13.96
C LYS A 136 8.64 -10.96 13.55
N VAL A 137 7.96 -9.81 13.45
CA VAL A 137 8.61 -8.51 13.26
C VAL A 137 9.45 -8.16 14.49
N VAL A 138 10.74 -7.94 14.28
CA VAL A 138 11.71 -7.57 15.32
C VAL A 138 12.36 -6.21 15.08
N PHE A 139 12.13 -5.60 13.92
CA PHE A 139 12.58 -4.24 13.59
C PHE A 139 11.67 -3.63 12.52
N GLN A 140 11.37 -2.34 12.69
CA GLN A 140 10.78 -1.47 11.66
C GLN A 140 11.55 -0.14 11.65
N GLY A 141 11.73 0.49 10.48
CA GLY A 141 12.32 1.82 10.41
C GLY A 141 12.66 2.27 8.99
N HIS A 142 13.01 3.55 8.83
CA HIS A 142 13.28 4.15 7.51
C HIS A 142 14.78 4.38 7.24
N LYS A 143 15.61 4.36 8.28
CA LYS A 143 17.03 4.68 8.19
C LYS A 143 17.88 3.43 7.97
N ALA A 144 18.84 3.55 7.07
CA ALA A 144 19.95 2.61 6.94
C ALA A 144 21.07 3.01 7.92
N ASP A 145 20.89 2.69 9.21
CA ASP A 145 21.76 3.16 10.29
C ASP A 145 22.29 2.03 11.19
N LYS A 146 22.98 2.41 12.28
CA LYS A 146 23.55 1.47 13.24
C LYS A 146 22.52 0.57 13.90
N ALA A 147 21.28 1.02 14.10
CA ALA A 147 20.25 0.20 14.73
C ALA A 147 19.85 -0.96 13.79
N LEU A 148 19.65 -0.65 12.50
CA LEU A 148 19.43 -1.66 11.47
C LEU A 148 20.64 -2.62 11.37
N ASP A 149 21.85 -2.09 11.26
CA ASP A 149 23.07 -2.89 11.10
C ASP A 149 23.33 -3.83 12.29
N ASN A 150 23.12 -3.34 13.51
CA ASN A 150 23.27 -4.16 14.72
C ASN A 150 22.23 -5.28 14.77
N THR A 151 20.99 -5.00 14.36
CA THR A 151 19.92 -6.01 14.32
C THR A 151 20.21 -7.08 13.28
N LEU A 152 20.67 -6.69 12.09
CA LEU A 152 21.13 -7.63 11.05
C LEU A 152 22.29 -8.49 11.57
N LYS A 153 23.27 -7.88 12.24
CA LYS A 153 24.40 -8.62 12.82
C LYS A 153 23.92 -9.62 13.87
N LEU A 154 23.01 -9.23 14.75
CA LEU A 154 22.45 -10.10 15.78
C LEU A 154 21.70 -11.30 15.16
N LEU A 155 20.78 -11.05 14.22
CA LEU A 155 20.02 -12.09 13.54
C LEU A 155 20.92 -13.05 12.75
N SER A 156 22.02 -12.56 12.19
CA SER A 156 23.01 -13.39 11.48
C SER A 156 23.84 -14.33 12.38
N HIS A 157 23.71 -14.22 13.71
CA HIS A 157 24.35 -15.10 14.69
C HIS A 157 23.32 -15.80 15.58
N ASP A 158 22.09 -15.98 15.07
CA ASP A 158 20.98 -16.62 15.79
C ASP A 158 20.61 -15.91 17.11
N GLY A 159 20.98 -14.63 17.23
CA GLY A 159 20.62 -13.81 18.35
C GLY A 159 19.13 -13.51 18.37
N VAL A 160 18.57 -13.42 19.57
CA VAL A 160 17.17 -13.08 19.80
C VAL A 160 17.06 -11.60 20.09
N VAL A 161 16.17 -10.91 19.37
CA VAL A 161 15.75 -9.56 19.74
C VAL A 161 14.60 -9.72 20.75
N PRO A 162 14.77 -9.34 22.03
CA PRO A 162 13.64 -9.29 22.96
C PRO A 162 12.56 -8.42 22.35
N GLN A 163 11.29 -8.81 22.47
CA GLN A 163 10.16 -8.06 21.88
C GLN A 163 10.18 -6.62 22.40
N GLY A 164 10.70 -5.68 21.60
CA GLY A 164 10.97 -4.33 22.08
C GLY A 164 11.84 -3.50 21.13
N GLN A 165 11.24 -3.07 20.02
CA GLN A 165 11.43 -1.81 19.29
C GLN A 165 10.57 -1.89 18.01
N LEU A 166 9.25 -2.04 18.21
CA LEU A 166 8.30 -1.80 17.12
C LEU A 166 8.08 -0.29 17.13
N ILE A 167 8.47 0.38 16.05
CA ILE A 167 8.17 1.80 15.86
C ILE A 167 6.65 1.91 15.79
N ASP A 168 6.09 2.55 16.81
CA ASP A 168 4.78 3.18 16.79
C ASP A 168 3.68 2.37 16.09
N LYS A 169 3.08 1.42 16.82
CA LYS A 169 1.65 1.15 16.61
C LYS A 169 0.89 2.42 16.97
N LYS A 170 0.85 3.38 16.05
CA LYS A 170 -0.17 4.43 16.12
C LYS A 170 -1.48 3.75 15.76
N ASP A 171 -2.49 3.95 16.59
CA ASP A 171 -3.88 3.70 16.22
C ASP A 171 -4.21 4.65 15.08
N ASN A 172 -3.84 4.27 13.86
CA ASN A 172 -4.15 5.04 12.68
C ASN A 172 -5.67 4.98 12.52
N PRO A 173 -6.36 6.13 12.46
CA PRO A 173 -7.80 6.14 12.32
C PRO A 173 -8.18 5.37 11.06
N VAL A 174 -9.18 4.51 11.18
CA VAL A 174 -9.69 3.76 10.03
C VAL A 174 -10.33 4.75 9.06
N THR A 175 -9.86 4.78 7.82
CA THR A 175 -10.46 5.61 6.78
C THR A 175 -11.91 5.19 6.56
N SER A 176 -12.81 6.16 6.61
CA SER A 176 -14.23 5.90 6.34
C SER A 176 -14.43 5.46 4.88
N PRO A 177 -15.40 4.57 4.59
CA PRO A 177 -15.69 4.18 3.22
C PRO A 177 -16.06 5.37 2.34
N LEU A 178 -15.67 5.31 1.07
CA LEU A 178 -16.04 6.30 0.08
C LEU A 178 -17.56 6.30 -0.14
N VAL A 179 -18.21 7.45 0.05
CA VAL A 179 -19.67 7.58 -0.11
C VAL A 179 -19.99 7.98 -1.55
N ILE A 180 -20.54 7.05 -2.33
CA ILE A 180 -20.99 7.32 -3.71
C ILE A 180 -22.51 7.52 -3.72
N PRO A 181 -23.01 8.68 -4.19
CA PRO A 181 -24.44 8.94 -4.21
C PRO A 181 -25.15 8.03 -5.22
N PRO A 182 -26.37 7.55 -4.92
CA PRO A 182 -27.14 6.70 -5.83
C PRO A 182 -27.67 7.44 -7.07
N LYS A 183 -27.69 8.77 -7.05
CA LYS A 183 -28.08 9.64 -8.16
C LYS A 183 -27.11 10.81 -8.30
N GLY A 184 -26.87 11.24 -9.53
CA GLY A 184 -26.01 12.37 -9.84
C GLY A 184 -24.56 11.96 -10.14
N ASN A 185 -23.71 12.96 -10.35
CA ASN A 185 -22.30 12.74 -10.69
C ASN A 185 -21.42 12.98 -9.47
N LYS A 186 -20.40 12.15 -9.31
CA LYS A 186 -19.34 12.36 -8.32
C LYS A 186 -17.96 12.16 -8.94
N ALA A 187 -17.00 13.01 -8.59
CA ALA A 187 -15.61 12.90 -9.03
C ALA A 187 -14.68 12.74 -7.83
N VAL A 188 -13.88 11.67 -7.82
CA VAL A 188 -12.99 11.34 -6.70
C VAL A 188 -11.55 11.30 -7.20
N LEU A 189 -10.75 12.29 -6.82
CA LEU A 189 -9.32 12.36 -7.19
C LEU A 189 -8.48 11.60 -6.17
N PHE A 190 -7.74 10.61 -6.62
CA PHE A 190 -6.68 9.97 -5.86
C PHE A 190 -5.35 10.66 -6.19
N THR A 191 -4.71 11.25 -5.19
CA THR A 191 -3.46 12.00 -5.36
C THR A 191 -2.54 11.86 -4.13
N ALA A 192 -1.41 12.55 -4.14
CA ALA A 192 -0.51 12.68 -3.00
C ALA A 192 -0.02 14.13 -2.87
N THR A 193 0.18 14.61 -1.65
CA THR A 193 0.60 16.00 -1.35
C THR A 193 1.99 16.35 -1.90
N TRP A 194 2.80 15.33 -2.17
CA TRP A 194 4.14 15.46 -2.71
C TRP A 194 4.23 15.23 -4.22
N CYS A 195 3.15 14.82 -4.87
CA CYS A 195 3.19 14.38 -6.27
C CYS A 195 3.66 15.47 -7.24
N ASP A 196 3.31 16.72 -6.98
CA ASP A 196 3.62 17.87 -7.82
C ASP A 196 5.04 18.40 -7.64
N TRP A 197 5.57 18.43 -6.41
CA TRP A 197 6.88 19.02 -6.16
C TRP A 197 8.00 17.98 -6.04
N TYR A 198 7.77 16.85 -5.38
CA TYR A 198 8.82 15.86 -5.14
C TYR A 198 9.24 15.14 -6.42
N LEU A 199 8.28 14.95 -7.33
CA LEU A 199 8.52 14.30 -8.61
C LEU A 199 9.03 15.24 -9.69
N ALA A 200 9.01 16.56 -9.50
CA ALA A 200 9.31 17.55 -10.55
C ALA A 200 10.67 17.31 -11.23
N ASP A 201 11.70 16.97 -10.44
CA ASP A 201 13.05 16.76 -10.97
C ASP A 201 13.22 15.42 -11.70
N THR A 202 12.52 14.38 -11.24
CA THR A 202 12.75 13.00 -11.72
C THR A 202 11.68 12.50 -12.69
N ARG A 203 10.49 13.12 -12.66
CA ARG A 203 9.28 12.78 -13.41
C ARG A 203 8.43 14.03 -13.67
N PRO A 204 8.95 15.01 -14.43
CA PRO A 204 8.29 16.30 -14.63
C PRO A 204 6.88 16.17 -15.22
N GLU A 205 6.66 15.27 -16.19
CA GLU A 205 5.33 15.07 -16.80
C GLU A 205 4.28 14.62 -15.77
N MET A 206 4.68 13.78 -14.82
CA MET A 206 3.80 13.28 -13.75
C MET A 206 3.50 14.38 -12.72
N ALA A 207 4.51 15.16 -12.37
CA ALA A 207 4.35 16.34 -11.51
C ALA A 207 3.36 17.35 -12.11
N GLU A 208 3.52 17.68 -13.39
CA GLU A 208 2.59 18.57 -14.12
C GLU A 208 1.18 17.96 -14.22
N SER A 209 1.08 16.65 -14.43
CA SER A 209 -0.21 15.95 -14.40
C SER A 209 -0.90 16.10 -13.03
N CYS A 210 -0.16 16.02 -11.92
CA CYS A 210 -0.70 16.24 -10.57
C CYS A 210 -1.19 17.68 -10.35
N ILE A 211 -0.43 18.67 -10.83
CA ILE A 211 -0.85 20.08 -10.83
C ILE A 211 -2.14 20.25 -11.64
N SER A 212 -2.17 19.74 -12.86
CA SER A 212 -3.32 19.83 -13.76
C SER A 212 -4.56 19.16 -13.16
N ALA A 213 -4.40 17.95 -12.62
CA ALA A 213 -5.49 17.23 -11.97
C ALA A 213 -6.13 18.05 -10.84
N GLN A 214 -5.32 18.63 -9.96
CA GLN A 214 -5.83 19.45 -8.86
C GLN A 214 -6.52 20.73 -9.34
N GLN A 215 -5.93 21.43 -10.33
CA GLN A 215 -6.55 22.63 -10.91
C GLN A 215 -7.90 22.32 -11.56
N GLN A 216 -8.01 21.17 -12.25
CA GLN A 216 -9.25 20.73 -12.85
C GLN A 216 -10.29 20.33 -11.79
N MET A 217 -9.89 19.72 -10.67
CA MET A 217 -10.79 19.48 -9.54
C MET A 217 -11.35 20.80 -8.99
N ASN A 218 -10.52 21.82 -8.80
CA ASN A 218 -11.00 23.14 -8.37
C ASN A 218 -12.02 23.74 -9.35
N LYS A 219 -11.84 23.54 -10.66
CA LYS A 219 -12.81 23.97 -11.68
C LYS A 219 -14.13 23.21 -11.57
N LEU A 220 -14.10 21.89 -11.38
CA LEU A 220 -15.29 21.07 -11.20
C LEU A 220 -16.06 21.45 -9.92
N ALA A 221 -15.36 21.74 -8.81
CA ALA A 221 -15.98 22.22 -7.57
C ALA A 221 -16.76 23.52 -7.80
N LYS A 222 -16.18 24.48 -8.54
CA LYS A 222 -16.84 25.75 -8.89
C LYS A 222 -18.08 25.56 -9.77
N GLN A 223 -18.17 24.44 -10.49
CA GLN A 223 -19.33 24.07 -11.31
C GLN A 223 -20.41 23.34 -10.49
N GLY A 224 -20.20 23.10 -9.19
CA GLY A 224 -21.15 22.41 -8.33
C GLY A 224 -21.14 20.89 -8.49
N VAL A 225 -20.10 20.30 -9.07
CA VAL A 225 -19.94 18.83 -9.09
C VAL A 225 -19.61 18.36 -7.67
N ASP A 226 -20.25 17.29 -7.21
CA ASP A 226 -19.86 16.60 -5.97
C ASP A 226 -18.46 16.00 -6.17
N ILE A 227 -17.47 16.55 -5.47
CA ILE A 227 -16.09 16.12 -5.58
C ILE A 227 -15.41 15.99 -4.23
N GLU A 228 -14.47 15.07 -4.15
CA GLU A 228 -13.52 14.95 -3.05
C GLU A 228 -12.17 14.46 -3.56
N ALA A 229 -11.10 14.69 -2.80
CA ALA A 229 -9.80 14.07 -3.07
C ALA A 229 -9.37 13.16 -1.93
N ILE A 230 -8.91 11.97 -2.30
CA ILE A 230 -8.34 10.95 -1.45
C ILE A 230 -6.82 11.03 -1.58
N ILE A 231 -6.16 11.30 -0.47
CA ILE A 231 -4.74 11.57 -0.40
C ILE A 231 -4.01 10.34 0.11
N SER A 232 -2.98 9.90 -0.62
CA SER A 232 -2.12 8.81 -0.16
C SER A 232 -1.49 9.16 1.19
N GLN A 233 -1.57 8.25 2.17
CA GLN A 233 -0.88 8.40 3.45
C GLN A 233 0.65 8.39 3.34
N LEU A 234 1.20 7.97 2.18
CA LEU A 234 2.63 7.89 1.97
C LEU A 234 3.25 9.29 2.17
N TRP A 235 4.12 9.42 3.17
CA TRP A 235 4.75 10.69 3.60
C TRP A 235 3.79 11.85 3.83
N THR A 236 2.53 11.57 4.15
CA THR A 236 1.50 12.58 4.31
C THR A 236 0.91 12.53 5.71
N ASP A 237 0.93 13.67 6.37
CA ASP A 237 0.19 13.95 7.60
C ASP A 237 -0.78 15.13 7.38
N GLU A 238 -1.51 15.52 8.42
CA GLU A 238 -2.48 16.62 8.36
C GLU A 238 -1.84 17.97 8.04
N ALA A 239 -0.58 18.19 8.44
CA ALA A 239 0.14 19.41 8.12
C ALA A 239 0.42 19.50 6.62
N ALA A 240 0.89 18.40 6.01
CA ALA A 240 1.08 18.32 4.57
C ALA A 240 -0.23 18.52 3.78
N VAL A 241 -1.36 18.02 4.29
CA VAL A 241 -2.68 18.28 3.68
C VAL A 241 -3.07 19.75 3.77
N SER A 242 -2.82 20.40 4.91
CA SER A 242 -3.07 21.85 5.08
C SER A 242 -2.23 22.67 4.10
N GLU A 243 -0.94 22.37 3.99
CA GLU A 243 -0.04 23.05 3.04
C GLU A 243 -0.48 22.84 1.59
N TYR A 244 -0.89 21.62 1.22
CA TYR A 244 -1.43 21.32 -0.11
C TYR A 244 -2.73 22.10 -0.39
N LYS A 245 -3.63 22.16 0.60
CA LYS A 245 -4.87 22.93 0.51
C LYS A 245 -4.60 24.41 0.24
N ASP A 246 -3.67 25.01 0.98
CA ASP A 246 -3.32 26.42 0.83
C ASP A 246 -2.64 26.68 -0.51
N LYS A 247 -1.67 25.83 -0.89
CA LYS A 247 -0.94 25.93 -2.16
C LYS A 247 -1.87 25.95 -3.38
N PHE A 248 -2.87 25.08 -3.40
CA PHE A 248 -3.80 24.93 -4.52
C PHE A 248 -5.12 25.67 -4.34
N ASN A 249 -5.31 26.41 -3.25
CA ASN A 249 -6.58 27.05 -2.89
C ASN A 249 -7.78 26.07 -2.94
N VAL A 250 -7.62 24.90 -2.33
CA VAL A 250 -8.61 23.82 -2.42
C VAL A 250 -9.82 24.12 -1.54
N THR A 251 -11.02 24.09 -2.14
CA THR A 251 -12.29 24.34 -1.45
C THR A 251 -13.12 23.08 -1.21
N HIS A 252 -12.74 21.96 -1.81
CA HIS A 252 -13.42 20.67 -1.66
C HIS A 252 -12.75 19.81 -0.57
N PRO A 253 -13.42 18.75 -0.07
CA PRO A 253 -12.83 17.85 0.91
C PRO A 253 -11.53 17.21 0.42
N LEU A 254 -10.58 17.08 1.35
CA LEU A 254 -9.33 16.34 1.23
C LEU A 254 -9.29 15.34 2.40
N THR A 255 -9.12 14.05 2.10
CA THR A 255 -9.12 12.99 3.12
C THR A 255 -7.88 12.13 2.95
N ILE A 256 -7.09 11.94 4.02
CA ILE A 256 -5.98 10.98 4.01
C ILE A 256 -6.56 9.56 4.05
N ASP A 257 -6.13 8.71 3.12
CA ASP A 257 -6.42 7.28 3.13
C ASP A 257 -5.47 6.53 4.07
N HIS A 258 -5.71 6.69 5.37
CA HIS A 258 -5.06 5.90 6.41
C HIS A 258 -5.27 4.40 6.17
N GLY A 259 -4.19 3.63 6.20
CA GLY A 259 -4.18 2.21 5.87
C GLY A 259 -4.22 1.90 4.37
N ASN A 260 -4.29 2.91 3.49
CA ASN A 260 -4.31 2.78 2.04
C ASN A 260 -5.50 1.93 1.52
N ASP A 261 -6.61 1.92 2.26
CA ASP A 261 -7.78 1.08 2.01
C ASP A 261 -8.53 1.49 0.75
N LEU A 262 -8.79 2.79 0.59
CA LEU A 262 -9.50 3.33 -0.57
C LEU A 262 -8.67 3.17 -1.83
N PHE A 263 -7.34 3.37 -1.78
CA PHE A 263 -6.45 3.12 -2.90
C PHE A 263 -6.50 1.63 -3.33
N ILE A 264 -6.45 0.70 -2.37
CA ILE A 264 -6.50 -0.74 -2.65
C ILE A 264 -7.87 -1.15 -3.20
N SER A 265 -8.96 -0.78 -2.53
CA SER A 265 -10.31 -1.19 -2.92
C SER A 265 -10.74 -0.62 -4.26
N ASN A 266 -10.16 0.52 -4.66
CA ASN A 266 -10.40 1.14 -5.95
C ASN A 266 -9.31 0.83 -6.98
N GLU A 267 -8.38 -0.09 -6.71
CA GLU A 267 -7.33 -0.50 -7.67
C GLU A 267 -6.50 0.68 -8.22
N VAL A 268 -6.23 1.68 -7.37
CA VAL A 268 -5.43 2.84 -7.75
C VAL A 268 -3.96 2.58 -7.45
N ARG A 269 -3.16 2.48 -8.50
CA ARG A 269 -1.69 2.34 -8.45
C ARG A 269 -0.93 3.53 -9.02
N ASN A 270 -1.64 4.48 -9.62
CA ASN A 270 -1.06 5.67 -10.20
C ASN A 270 -1.75 6.91 -9.64
N VAL A 271 -0.97 7.86 -9.14
CA VAL A 271 -1.39 9.22 -8.81
C VAL A 271 -0.77 10.19 -9.82
N PRO A 272 -1.56 11.14 -10.36
CA PRO A 272 -2.98 11.35 -10.06
C PRO A 272 -3.88 10.34 -10.80
N SER A 273 -5.00 9.96 -10.18
CA SER A 273 -6.08 9.19 -10.83
C SER A 273 -7.44 9.74 -10.44
N LEU A 274 -8.28 10.08 -11.41
CA LEU A 274 -9.64 10.56 -11.17
C LEU A 274 -10.66 9.47 -11.51
N LEU A 275 -11.53 9.17 -10.55
CA LEU A 275 -12.66 8.26 -10.71
C LEU A 275 -13.94 9.07 -10.87
N LEU A 276 -14.65 8.86 -11.98
CA LEU A 276 -15.94 9.50 -12.24
C LEU A 276 -17.07 8.50 -12.03
N TYR A 277 -18.00 8.86 -11.17
CA TYR A 277 -19.21 8.10 -10.88
C TYR A 277 -20.43 8.83 -11.43
N LYS A 278 -21.41 8.07 -11.92
CA LYS A 278 -22.75 8.54 -12.28
C LYS A 278 -23.78 7.55 -11.77
N ASP A 279 -24.75 8.04 -11.00
CA ASP A 279 -25.87 7.25 -10.45
C ASP A 279 -25.39 5.97 -9.74
N GLY A 280 -24.43 6.13 -8.82
CA GLY A 280 -23.86 5.04 -8.04
C GLY A 280 -22.80 4.18 -8.74
N LYS A 281 -22.53 4.40 -10.04
CA LYS A 281 -21.64 3.53 -10.84
C LYS A 281 -20.40 4.25 -11.31
N LEU A 282 -19.24 3.59 -11.23
CA LEU A 282 -18.01 4.06 -11.86
C LEU A 282 -18.20 4.04 -13.38
N VAL A 283 -18.10 5.20 -14.02
CA VAL A 283 -18.27 5.36 -15.47
C VAL A 283 -16.96 5.68 -16.20
N LYS A 284 -15.95 6.23 -15.50
CA LYS A 284 -14.66 6.55 -16.12
C LYS A 284 -13.51 6.59 -15.11
N ARG A 285 -12.34 6.11 -15.53
CA ARG A 285 -11.03 6.38 -14.92
C ARG A 285 -10.25 7.32 -15.81
N ILE A 286 -9.65 8.35 -15.23
CA ILE A 286 -8.81 9.32 -15.93
C ILE A 286 -7.46 9.35 -15.24
N THR A 287 -6.40 9.06 -16.00
CA THR A 287 -5.00 9.13 -15.56
C THR A 287 -4.19 10.13 -16.39
N ASP A 288 -4.78 10.62 -17.48
CA ASP A 288 -4.22 11.66 -18.35
C ASP A 288 -4.99 12.96 -18.13
N PHE A 289 -4.29 13.97 -17.66
CA PHE A 289 -4.82 15.29 -17.34
C PHE A 289 -4.29 16.37 -18.31
N SER A 290 -3.81 15.97 -19.49
CA SER A 290 -3.41 16.89 -20.56
C SER A 290 -4.59 17.65 -21.19
N SER A 291 -5.80 17.09 -21.07
CA SER A 291 -7.04 17.66 -21.62
C SER A 291 -8.04 18.04 -20.52
N PRO A 292 -8.86 19.09 -20.73
CA PRO A 292 -9.91 19.46 -19.77
C PRO A 292 -10.93 18.35 -19.54
N ILE A 293 -11.20 18.06 -18.27
CA ILE A 293 -12.27 17.16 -17.82
C ILE A 293 -13.59 17.91 -17.89
N ASN A 294 -14.54 17.37 -18.67
CA ASN A 294 -15.89 17.90 -18.79
C ASN A 294 -16.87 16.89 -18.19
N ILE A 295 -17.55 17.28 -17.12
CA ILE A 295 -18.63 16.51 -16.50
C ILE A 295 -19.91 17.33 -16.72
N GLN A 296 -20.90 16.75 -17.39
CA GLN A 296 -22.18 17.43 -17.55
C GLN A 296 -22.90 17.45 -16.21
N VAL A 297 -22.95 18.62 -15.57
CA VAL A 297 -23.82 18.85 -14.41
C VAL A 297 -25.26 18.77 -14.93
N GLY A 298 -25.96 17.69 -14.60
CA GLY A 298 -27.38 17.57 -14.94
C GLY A 298 -28.17 18.66 -14.23
N GLN A 299 -29.04 19.34 -14.97
CA GLN A 299 -30.08 20.21 -14.40
C GLN A 299 -31.04 19.42 -13.52
#